data_AF-A0AAU1KTB1-F1
#
_entry.id   AF-A0AAU1KTB1-F1
#
_cell.length_a   1.000
_cell.length_b   1.000
_cell.length_c   1.000
_cell.angle_alpha   90.00
_cell.angle_beta   90.00
_cell.angle_gamma   90.00
#
_symmetry.space_group_name_H-M   'P 1'
#
loop_
_entity.id
_entity.type
_entity.pdbx_description
1 polymer ?
#
loop_
_entity_poly.entity_id
_entity_poly.type
_entity_poly.pdbx_seq_one_letter_code
_entity_poly.pdbx_strand_id
1 'polypeptide(L)'
;MDTSRNTPAPEPTPTGTPAPAGTPAPAPTLTERRSPWVVFTRADDPWVTAAAAGLRGRGGRVFRLDGREMPDAASLFTVFARALSFPGYFGRNWHALVDCLHDWHGHGADSKDVAVLIDNADALLDAEFTGPFVSSLCQAAWRANLQLDADGIPHEDEPPFTLHFVFLLGHVPPAAFAPAVAQGMDVRVALEDGRLTATLTGDDWPETAAVSAAWHHP
;
A
#
# COMPACT_ATOMS: atom_id res chain seq x y z
N MET A 1 73.04 -18.56 -21.07
CA MET A 1 72.59 -18.48 -19.66
C MET A 1 71.15 -18.01 -19.70
N ASP A 2 70.27 -18.93 -19.38
CA ASP A 2 68.81 -18.83 -19.43
C ASP A 2 68.33 -18.22 -18.11
N THR A 3 67.61 -17.10 -18.16
CA THR A 3 66.94 -16.52 -16.99
C THR A 3 65.44 -16.46 -17.24
N SER A 4 64.80 -17.62 -17.16
CA SER A 4 63.37 -17.74 -16.86
C SER A 4 63.14 -17.75 -15.35
N ARG A 5 62.29 -16.84 -14.85
CA ARG A 5 61.47 -16.90 -13.61
C ARG A 5 60.82 -15.52 -13.41
N ASN A 6 59.60 -15.32 -12.95
CA ASN A 6 58.41 -16.14 -12.68
C ASN A 6 57.35 -15.08 -12.30
N THR A 7 56.33 -14.84 -13.13
CA THR A 7 55.28 -13.85 -12.78
C THR A 7 54.20 -14.58 -11.98
N PRO A 8 53.88 -14.19 -10.74
CA PRO A 8 52.78 -14.80 -10.00
C PRO A 8 51.45 -14.41 -10.63
N ALA A 9 50.53 -15.37 -10.74
CA ALA A 9 49.17 -15.16 -11.23
C ALA A 9 48.37 -14.26 -10.27
N PRO A 10 47.44 -13.43 -10.77
CA PRO A 10 46.59 -12.60 -9.92
C PRO A 10 45.63 -13.45 -9.09
N GLU A 11 45.50 -13.09 -7.83
CA GLU A 11 44.65 -13.73 -6.82
C GLU A 11 43.16 -13.57 -7.19
N PRO A 12 42.30 -14.60 -7.03
CA PRO A 12 40.88 -14.48 -7.34
C PRO A 12 40.20 -13.51 -6.37
N THR A 13 39.47 -12.55 -6.93
CA THR A 13 38.66 -11.59 -6.20
C THR A 13 37.66 -12.32 -5.28
N PRO A 14 37.55 -11.98 -3.99
CA PRO A 14 36.58 -12.61 -3.10
C PRO A 14 35.16 -12.31 -3.62
N THR A 15 34.43 -13.39 -3.92
CA THR A 15 33.01 -13.33 -4.28
C THR A 15 32.25 -12.69 -3.12
N GLY A 16 31.69 -11.51 -3.35
CA GLY A 16 30.86 -10.82 -2.37
C GLY A 16 29.71 -11.74 -1.94
N THR A 17 29.61 -11.97 -0.64
CA THR A 17 28.44 -12.60 -0.01
C THR A 17 27.18 -11.89 -0.49
N PRO A 18 26.17 -12.59 -1.06
CA PRO A 18 24.91 -11.94 -1.39
C PRO A 18 24.31 -11.38 -0.10
N ALA A 19 23.92 -10.10 -0.14
CA ALA A 19 23.21 -9.46 0.96
C ALA A 19 22.05 -10.36 1.41
N PRO A 20 21.75 -10.47 2.72
CA PRO A 20 20.63 -11.27 3.18
C PRO A 20 19.38 -10.83 2.43
N ALA A 21 18.68 -11.78 1.81
CA ALA A 21 17.37 -11.53 1.23
C ALA A 21 16.51 -10.87 2.31
N GLY A 22 16.07 -9.63 2.04
CA GLY A 22 15.21 -8.90 2.97
C GLY A 22 14.02 -9.76 3.38
N THR A 23 13.53 -9.58 4.61
CA THR A 23 12.37 -10.31 5.12
C THR A 23 11.24 -10.26 4.08
N PRO A 24 10.68 -11.42 3.67
CA PRO A 24 9.58 -11.46 2.72
C PRO A 24 8.40 -10.64 3.25
N ALA A 25 7.69 -9.96 2.35
CA ALA A 25 6.56 -9.13 2.74
C ALA A 25 5.46 -10.00 3.35
N PRO A 26 4.71 -9.49 4.34
CA PRO A 26 3.58 -10.22 4.89
C PRO A 26 2.49 -10.39 3.82
N ALA A 27 1.77 -11.52 3.87
CA ALA A 27 0.64 -11.78 2.99
C ALA A 27 -0.45 -10.70 3.15
N PRO A 28 -1.10 -10.27 2.05
CA PRO A 28 -2.10 -9.21 2.08
C PRO A 28 -3.37 -9.63 2.83
N THR A 29 -4.04 -8.65 3.42
CA THR A 29 -5.26 -8.80 4.22
C THR A 29 -6.20 -7.63 3.95
N LEU A 30 -7.50 -7.83 4.18
CA LEU A 30 -8.49 -6.74 4.23
C LEU A 30 -9.12 -6.60 5.62
N THR A 31 -8.66 -7.37 6.62
CA THR A 31 -9.32 -7.48 7.94
C THR A 31 -8.40 -7.23 9.12
N GLU A 32 -7.12 -7.00 8.86
CA GLU A 32 -6.13 -6.77 9.90
C GLU A 32 -5.41 -5.44 9.68
N ARG A 33 -4.97 -4.82 10.77
CA ARG A 33 -4.34 -3.50 10.77
C ARG A 33 -2.82 -3.62 10.60
N ARG A 34 -2.40 -4.15 9.45
CA ARG A 34 -0.99 -4.34 9.11
C ARG A 34 -0.76 -4.21 7.60
N SER A 35 0.46 -3.86 7.23
CA SER A 35 0.87 -3.76 5.83
C SER A 35 0.86 -5.15 5.17
N PRO A 36 0.80 -5.22 3.83
CA PRO A 36 0.76 -4.12 2.86
C PRO A 36 -0.61 -3.43 2.75
N TRP A 37 -0.58 -2.13 2.44
CA TRP A 37 -1.77 -1.25 2.38
C TRP A 37 -2.51 -1.30 1.04
N VAL A 38 -1.74 -1.45 -0.04
CA VAL A 38 -2.25 -1.47 -1.40
C VAL A 38 -1.79 -2.76 -2.09
N VAL A 39 -2.71 -3.40 -2.80
CA VAL A 39 -2.45 -4.64 -3.54
C VAL A 39 -2.93 -4.50 -4.97
N PHE A 40 -2.08 -4.82 -5.94
CA PHE A 40 -2.45 -5.03 -7.33
C PHE A 40 -2.49 -6.54 -7.59
N THR A 41 -3.61 -7.02 -8.07
CA THR A 41 -3.78 -8.44 -8.41
C THR A 41 -4.73 -8.60 -9.60
N ARG A 42 -4.78 -9.80 -10.16
CA ARG A 42 -5.75 -10.13 -11.20
C ARG A 42 -7.18 -10.07 -10.65
N ALA A 43 -8.12 -9.62 -11.47
CA ALA A 43 -9.53 -9.57 -11.10
C ALA A 43 -10.14 -10.95 -10.78
N ASP A 44 -9.54 -12.03 -11.27
CA ASP A 44 -9.93 -13.43 -11.03
C ASP A 44 -9.18 -14.08 -9.85
N ASP A 45 -8.35 -13.34 -9.11
CA ASP A 45 -7.65 -13.87 -7.94
C ASP A 45 -8.66 -14.25 -6.83
N PRO A 46 -8.74 -15.54 -6.44
CA PRO A 46 -9.72 -16.01 -5.46
C PRO A 46 -9.56 -15.36 -4.08
N TRP A 47 -8.35 -14.87 -3.74
CA TRP A 47 -8.11 -14.16 -2.49
C TRP A 47 -9.00 -12.91 -2.37
N VAL A 48 -9.25 -12.18 -3.46
CA VAL A 48 -10.05 -10.94 -3.43
C VAL A 48 -11.47 -11.23 -2.93
N THR A 49 -12.09 -12.27 -3.47
CA THR A 49 -13.46 -12.66 -3.08
C THR A 49 -13.50 -13.13 -1.62
N ALA A 50 -12.54 -13.96 -1.21
CA ALA A 50 -12.46 -14.48 0.16
C ALA A 50 -12.21 -13.36 1.19
N ALA A 51 -11.24 -12.48 0.93
CA ALA A 51 -10.90 -11.38 1.82
C ALA A 51 -12.04 -10.35 1.93
N ALA A 52 -12.67 -10.00 0.81
CA ALA A 52 -13.82 -9.08 0.80
C ALA A 52 -15.04 -9.68 1.50
N ALA A 53 -15.28 -11.00 1.40
CA ALA A 53 -16.32 -11.68 2.16
C ALA A 53 -16.00 -11.69 3.66
N GLY A 54 -14.75 -11.95 4.03
CA GLY A 54 -14.29 -11.91 5.42
C GLY A 54 -14.47 -10.54 6.07
N LEU A 55 -14.14 -9.47 5.36
CA LEU A 55 -14.37 -8.09 5.83
C LEU A 55 -15.85 -7.80 6.06
N ARG A 56 -16.72 -8.12 5.08
CA ARG A 56 -18.17 -7.94 5.21
C ARG A 56 -18.76 -8.76 6.36
N GLY A 57 -18.27 -9.99 6.54
CA GLY A 57 -18.70 -10.86 7.65
C GLY A 57 -18.40 -10.29 9.04
N ARG A 58 -17.47 -9.33 9.14
CA ARG A 58 -17.12 -8.59 10.37
C ARG A 58 -17.83 -7.23 10.47
N GLY A 59 -18.79 -6.95 9.58
CA GLY A 59 -19.48 -5.66 9.52
C GLY A 59 -18.73 -4.57 8.75
N GLY A 60 -17.57 -4.88 8.17
CA GLY A 60 -16.81 -3.94 7.35
C GLY A 60 -17.43 -3.71 5.97
N ARG A 61 -17.02 -2.62 5.32
CA ARG A 61 -17.56 -2.18 4.03
C ARG A 61 -16.56 -2.37 2.91
N VAL A 62 -17.07 -2.73 1.74
CA VAL A 62 -16.27 -2.88 0.52
C VAL A 62 -16.87 -1.97 -0.54
N PHE A 63 -16.14 -0.92 -0.90
CA PHE A 63 -16.47 -0.03 -2.01
C PHE A 63 -15.83 -0.55 -3.29
N ARG A 64 -16.55 -0.40 -4.41
CA ARG A 64 -16.00 -0.70 -5.74
C ARG A 64 -16.02 0.58 -6.58
N LEU A 65 -14.87 0.90 -7.16
CA LEU A 65 -14.68 2.04 -8.06
C LEU A 65 -14.23 1.51 -9.42
N ASP A 66 -14.53 2.22 -10.50
CA ASP A 66 -14.06 1.87 -11.85
C ASP A 66 -12.88 2.78 -12.23
N GLY A 67 -11.71 2.20 -12.47
CA GLY A 67 -10.52 2.92 -12.91
C GLY A 67 -10.70 3.64 -14.24
N ARG A 68 -11.64 3.19 -15.10
CA ARG A 68 -11.97 3.87 -16.36
C ARG A 68 -12.69 5.20 -16.16
N GLU A 69 -13.28 5.43 -14.98
CA GLU A 69 -13.86 6.73 -14.60
C GLU A 69 -12.82 7.72 -14.05
N MET A 70 -11.53 7.34 -14.05
CA MET A 70 -10.43 8.14 -13.49
C MET A 70 -9.37 8.46 -14.56
N PRO A 71 -9.71 9.11 -15.69
CA PRO A 71 -8.71 9.44 -16.73
C PRO A 71 -7.69 10.49 -16.27
N ASP A 72 -8.01 11.26 -15.24
CA ASP A 72 -7.17 12.28 -14.62
C ASP A 72 -7.42 12.36 -13.10
N ALA A 73 -6.53 13.07 -12.40
CA ALA A 73 -6.62 13.22 -10.95
C ALA A 73 -7.93 13.90 -10.49
N ALA A 74 -8.46 14.85 -11.26
CA ALA A 74 -9.69 15.55 -10.90
C ALA A 74 -10.92 14.61 -10.95
N SER A 75 -10.94 13.72 -11.94
CA SER A 75 -11.95 12.67 -12.09
C SER A 75 -11.82 11.64 -10.97
N LEU A 76 -10.61 11.22 -10.64
CA LEU A 76 -10.33 10.36 -9.49
C LEU A 76 -10.89 10.92 -8.18
N PHE A 77 -10.59 12.18 -7.86
CA PHE A 77 -11.13 12.83 -6.67
C PHE A 77 -12.66 12.86 -6.66
N THR A 78 -13.29 13.06 -7.83
CA THR A 78 -14.76 13.00 -7.96
C THR A 78 -15.30 11.62 -7.65
N VAL A 79 -14.68 10.57 -8.20
CA VAL A 79 -15.12 9.18 -8.02
C VAL A 79 -15.02 8.78 -6.55
N PHE A 80 -13.91 9.10 -5.88
CA PHE A 80 -13.74 8.83 -4.44
C PHE A 80 -14.75 9.59 -3.59
N ALA A 81 -14.89 10.90 -3.81
CA ALA A 81 -15.82 11.71 -3.03
C ALA A 81 -17.26 11.21 -3.16
N ARG A 82 -17.69 10.84 -4.36
CA ARG A 82 -19.02 10.28 -4.62
C ARG A 82 -19.20 8.92 -3.92
N ALA A 83 -18.26 8.00 -4.10
CA ALA A 83 -18.42 6.63 -3.64
C ALA A 83 -18.31 6.48 -2.13
N LEU A 84 -17.39 7.22 -1.49
CA LEU A 84 -17.20 7.21 -0.04
C LEU A 84 -18.00 8.29 0.69
N SER A 85 -18.81 9.07 -0.05
CA SER A 85 -19.63 10.17 0.48
C SER A 85 -18.82 11.20 1.26
N PHE A 86 -17.72 11.68 0.67
CA PHE A 86 -16.89 12.72 1.30
C PHE A 86 -17.68 14.03 1.49
N PRO A 87 -17.28 14.87 2.47
CA PRO A 87 -17.96 16.13 2.73
C PRO A 87 -17.98 17.06 1.50
N GLY A 88 -19.02 17.90 1.40
CA GLY A 88 -19.17 18.86 0.29
C GLY A 88 -18.04 19.90 0.18
N TYR A 89 -17.26 20.09 1.25
CA TYR A 89 -16.07 20.96 1.30
C TYR A 89 -14.76 20.21 1.00
N PHE A 90 -14.81 18.95 0.56
CA PHE A 90 -13.64 18.18 0.16
C PHE A 90 -12.76 18.95 -0.83
N GLY A 91 -11.48 19.12 -0.49
CA GLY A 91 -10.54 20.02 -1.18
C GLY A 91 -10.03 19.54 -2.54
N ARG A 92 -10.38 18.31 -2.98
CA ARG A 92 -10.06 17.75 -4.32
C ARG A 92 -8.57 17.83 -4.68
N ASN A 93 -7.73 17.46 -3.73
CA ASN A 93 -6.28 17.33 -3.87
C ASN A 93 -5.79 16.13 -3.05
N TRP A 94 -4.52 15.72 -3.22
CA TRP A 94 -3.97 14.53 -2.57
C TRP A 94 -4.01 14.58 -1.05
N HIS A 95 -3.67 15.72 -0.46
CA HIS A 95 -3.69 15.89 0.99
C HIS A 95 -5.13 15.72 1.53
N ALA A 96 -6.08 16.42 0.91
CA ALA A 96 -7.49 16.28 1.26
C ALA A 96 -8.04 14.86 1.06
N LEU A 97 -7.52 14.11 0.08
CA LEU A 97 -7.87 12.71 -0.14
C LEU A 97 -7.39 11.84 1.02
N VAL A 98 -6.13 12.04 1.46
CA VAL A 98 -5.57 11.34 2.63
C VAL A 98 -6.41 11.63 3.86
N ASP A 99 -6.69 12.91 4.14
CA ASP A 99 -7.45 13.33 5.31
C ASP A 99 -8.85 12.70 5.30
N CYS A 100 -9.60 12.79 4.18
CA CYS A 100 -10.95 12.23 4.09
C CYS A 100 -11.00 10.70 4.18
N LEU A 101 -9.95 10.00 3.72
CA LEU A 101 -9.87 8.54 3.82
C LEU A 101 -9.55 8.09 5.24
N HIS A 102 -8.67 8.79 5.95
CA HIS A 102 -8.32 8.45 7.33
C HIS A 102 -9.38 8.89 8.33
N ASP A 103 -10.04 10.03 8.12
CA ASP A 103 -11.12 10.55 8.97
C ASP A 103 -12.47 9.93 8.62
N TRP A 104 -12.48 8.82 7.89
CA TRP A 104 -13.71 8.34 7.33
C TRP A 104 -14.67 7.86 8.42
N HIS A 105 -15.76 8.61 8.60
CA HIS A 105 -16.76 8.34 9.64
C HIS A 105 -17.93 7.47 9.16
N GLY A 106 -17.89 7.06 7.88
CA GLY A 106 -18.84 6.21 7.18
C GLY A 106 -20.25 6.10 7.77
N HIS A 107 -21.21 6.78 7.15
CA HIS A 107 -22.57 6.88 7.68
C HIS A 107 -23.25 5.51 7.89
N GLY A 108 -23.78 5.29 9.10
CA GLY A 108 -24.80 4.26 9.38
C GLY A 108 -24.33 2.80 9.46
N ALA A 109 -23.06 2.51 9.74
CA ALA A 109 -22.59 1.13 9.94
C ALA A 109 -22.00 0.90 11.34
N ASP A 110 -22.08 -0.35 11.80
CA ASP A 110 -21.54 -0.80 13.08
C ASP A 110 -20.00 -0.80 13.12
N SER A 111 -19.35 -0.77 11.94
CA SER A 111 -17.89 -0.68 11.80
C SER A 111 -17.45 0.41 10.81
N LYS A 112 -16.28 0.99 11.11
CA LYS A 112 -15.52 1.89 10.23
C LYS A 112 -14.56 1.14 9.31
N ASP A 113 -14.45 -0.18 9.42
CA ASP A 113 -13.57 -1.00 8.58
C ASP A 113 -13.95 -0.92 7.10
N VAL A 114 -12.97 -0.66 6.24
CA VAL A 114 -13.14 -0.39 4.80
C VAL A 114 -12.10 -1.09 3.96
N ALA A 115 -12.56 -1.64 2.83
CA ALA A 115 -11.72 -1.87 1.68
C ALA A 115 -12.28 -1.14 0.45
N VAL A 116 -11.39 -0.59 -0.37
CA VAL A 116 -11.73 -0.01 -1.68
C VAL A 116 -11.11 -0.86 -2.77
N LEU A 117 -11.94 -1.45 -3.62
CA LEU A 117 -11.54 -2.23 -4.78
C LEU A 117 -11.71 -1.37 -6.03
N ILE A 118 -10.66 -1.25 -6.83
CA ILE A 118 -10.64 -0.49 -8.08
C ILE A 118 -10.68 -1.49 -9.23
N ASP A 119 -11.85 -1.62 -9.84
CA ASP A 119 -12.08 -2.40 -11.05
C ASP A 119 -11.44 -1.76 -12.27
N ASN A 120 -11.13 -2.57 -13.29
CA ASN A 120 -10.52 -2.12 -14.55
C ASN A 120 -9.29 -1.23 -14.31
N ALA A 121 -8.50 -1.57 -13.28
CA ALA A 121 -7.35 -0.77 -12.86
C ALA A 121 -6.26 -0.70 -13.94
N ASP A 122 -6.31 -1.57 -14.95
CA ASP A 122 -5.45 -1.51 -16.14
C ASP A 122 -5.46 -0.10 -16.78
N ALA A 123 -6.60 0.61 -16.73
CA ALA A 123 -6.75 1.96 -17.26
C ALA A 123 -5.85 3.01 -16.59
N LEU A 124 -5.26 2.69 -15.44
CA LEU A 124 -4.42 3.59 -14.66
C LEU A 124 -2.92 3.38 -14.90
N LEU A 125 -2.51 2.38 -15.69
CA LEU A 125 -1.10 2.02 -15.85
C LEU A 125 -0.23 3.21 -16.30
N ASP A 126 -0.70 3.92 -17.32
CA ASP A 126 0.03 5.02 -17.97
C ASP A 126 -0.35 6.41 -17.43
N ALA A 127 -1.19 6.46 -16.39
CA ALA A 127 -1.61 7.73 -15.82
C ALA A 127 -0.47 8.38 -15.02
N GLU A 128 -0.14 9.64 -15.33
CA GLU A 128 0.94 10.39 -14.65
C GLU A 128 0.72 10.50 -13.13
N PHE A 129 -0.52 10.41 -12.67
CA PHE A 129 -0.88 10.50 -11.26
C PHE A 129 -0.78 9.17 -10.49
N THR A 130 -0.45 8.05 -11.13
CA THR A 130 -0.50 6.72 -10.48
C THR A 130 0.44 6.60 -9.29
N GLY A 131 1.68 7.10 -9.38
CA GLY A 131 2.62 7.15 -8.26
C GLY A 131 2.08 7.97 -7.07
N PRO A 132 1.75 9.25 -7.25
CA PRO A 132 1.15 10.10 -6.21
C PRO A 132 -0.15 9.52 -5.62
N PHE A 133 -0.97 8.88 -6.45
CA PHE A 133 -2.20 8.25 -6.00
C PHE A 133 -1.93 7.09 -5.05
N VAL A 134 -1.06 6.15 -5.44
CA VAL A 134 -0.74 4.99 -4.58
C VAL A 134 -0.02 5.42 -3.30
N SER A 135 0.88 6.40 -3.37
CA SER A 135 1.49 7.00 -2.18
C SER A 135 0.41 7.55 -1.23
N SER A 136 -0.55 8.31 -1.75
CA SER A 136 -1.66 8.86 -0.94
C SER A 136 -2.52 7.76 -0.31
N LEU A 137 -2.81 6.67 -1.04
CA LEU A 137 -3.54 5.53 -0.49
C LEU A 137 -2.76 4.82 0.63
N CYS A 138 -1.45 4.61 0.46
CA CYS A 138 -0.58 4.06 1.48
C CYS A 138 -0.55 4.94 2.74
N GLN A 139 -0.44 6.27 2.59
CA GLN A 139 -0.47 7.22 3.71
C GLN A 139 -1.80 7.18 4.46
N ALA A 140 -2.93 7.22 3.73
CA ALA A 140 -4.25 7.15 4.32
C ALA A 140 -4.47 5.83 5.08
N ALA A 141 -4.07 4.70 4.48
CA ALA A 141 -4.15 3.40 5.12
C ALA A 141 -3.29 3.34 6.39
N TRP A 142 -2.04 3.78 6.34
CA TRP A 142 -1.17 3.79 7.51
C TRP A 142 -1.79 4.62 8.65
N ARG A 143 -2.30 5.82 8.35
CA ARG A 143 -2.96 6.68 9.34
C ARG A 143 -4.22 6.02 9.93
N ALA A 144 -5.12 5.49 9.10
CA ALA A 144 -6.35 4.85 9.57
C ALA A 144 -6.12 3.57 10.40
N ASN A 145 -5.16 2.73 9.96
CA ASN A 145 -4.89 1.43 10.60
C ASN A 145 -4.13 1.58 11.91
N LEU A 146 -3.37 2.65 12.10
CA LEU A 146 -2.58 2.86 13.32
C LEU A 146 -3.17 3.95 14.24
N GLN A 147 -3.81 4.98 13.68
CA GLN A 147 -4.31 6.19 14.36
C GLN A 147 -3.30 6.70 15.38
N LEU A 148 -2.10 7.08 14.94
CA LEU A 148 -1.08 7.61 15.83
C LEU A 148 -1.22 9.13 16.00
N ASP A 149 -0.98 9.63 17.20
CA ASP A 149 -0.81 11.05 17.48
C ASP A 149 0.56 11.57 17.02
N ALA A 150 0.85 12.84 17.31
CA ALA A 150 2.09 13.50 16.89
C ALA A 150 3.37 12.85 17.46
N ASP A 151 3.26 12.11 18.57
CA ASP A 151 4.38 11.41 19.21
C ASP A 151 4.48 9.95 18.75
N GLY A 152 3.63 9.51 17.82
CA GLY A 152 3.61 8.14 17.32
C GLY A 152 2.88 7.15 18.24
N ILE A 153 2.04 7.65 19.15
CA ILE A 153 1.28 6.84 20.10
C ILE A 153 -0.17 6.71 19.62
N PRO A 154 -0.81 5.52 19.71
CA PRO A 154 -2.21 5.38 19.31
C PRO A 154 -3.12 6.38 20.02
N HIS A 155 -3.94 7.08 19.24
CA HIS A 155 -4.85 8.12 19.67
C HIS A 155 -5.89 7.55 20.64
N GLU A 156 -6.05 8.17 21.81
CA GLU A 156 -6.94 7.65 22.86
C GLU A 156 -8.42 7.77 22.47
N ASP A 157 -8.79 8.87 21.79
CA ASP A 157 -10.19 9.17 21.45
C ASP A 157 -10.68 8.60 20.12
N GLU A 158 -9.77 8.13 19.26
CA GLU A 158 -10.12 7.70 17.90
C GLU A 158 -9.60 6.29 17.61
N PRO A 159 -10.46 5.26 17.72
CA PRO A 159 -10.01 3.89 17.53
C PRO A 159 -9.59 3.65 16.07
N PRO A 160 -8.44 2.99 15.82
CA PRO A 160 -8.01 2.67 14.47
C PRO A 160 -8.91 1.63 13.82
N PHE A 161 -9.12 1.77 12.52
CA PHE A 161 -9.95 0.91 11.70
C PHE A 161 -9.16 0.38 10.50
N THR A 162 -9.58 -0.75 9.97
CA THR A 162 -8.92 -1.31 8.79
C THR A 162 -9.25 -0.49 7.56
N LEU A 163 -8.21 -0.08 6.83
CA LEU A 163 -8.34 0.58 5.53
C LEU A 163 -7.35 -0.04 4.56
N HIS A 164 -7.87 -0.69 3.52
CA HIS A 164 -7.07 -1.39 2.51
C HIS A 164 -7.55 -1.10 1.09
N PHE A 165 -6.63 -1.14 0.13
CA PHE A 165 -6.93 -0.85 -1.27
C PHE A 165 -6.49 -1.99 -2.18
N VAL A 166 -7.34 -2.35 -3.16
CA VAL A 166 -7.02 -3.39 -4.14
C VAL A 166 -7.29 -2.90 -5.56
N PHE A 167 -6.27 -2.94 -6.41
CA PHE A 167 -6.36 -2.67 -7.84
C PHE A 167 -6.57 -4.01 -8.57
N LEU A 168 -7.68 -4.14 -9.29
CA LEU A 168 -8.10 -5.35 -9.98
C LEU A 168 -7.80 -5.23 -11.47
N LEU A 169 -6.85 -6.05 -11.94
CA LEU A 169 -6.35 -6.02 -13.31
C LEU A 169 -6.98 -7.14 -14.14
N GLY A 170 -7.51 -6.80 -15.30
CA GLY A 170 -8.10 -7.75 -16.23
C GLY A 170 -7.07 -8.41 -17.14
N HIS A 171 -6.06 -7.66 -17.59
CA HIS A 171 -5.14 -8.10 -18.64
C HIS A 171 -3.70 -7.67 -18.42
N VAL A 172 -3.45 -6.54 -17.76
CA VAL A 172 -2.12 -6.08 -17.39
C VAL A 172 -1.58 -6.93 -16.23
N PRO A 173 -0.35 -7.46 -16.30
CA PRO A 173 0.24 -8.16 -15.17
C PRO A 173 0.55 -7.18 -14.03
N PRO A 174 0.32 -7.54 -12.74
CA PRO A 174 0.59 -6.65 -11.60
C PRO A 174 1.99 -6.04 -11.58
N ALA A 175 3.01 -6.79 -12.00
CA ALA A 175 4.39 -6.31 -12.07
C ALA A 175 4.58 -5.08 -12.99
N ALA A 176 3.70 -4.86 -13.98
CA ALA A 176 3.81 -3.70 -14.88
C ALA A 176 3.60 -2.37 -14.16
N PHE A 177 2.88 -2.35 -13.04
CA PHE A 177 2.68 -1.14 -12.24
C PHE A 177 3.90 -0.77 -11.40
N ALA A 178 4.85 -1.69 -11.17
CA ALA A 178 5.94 -1.49 -10.23
C ALA A 178 6.77 -0.21 -10.51
N PRO A 179 7.15 0.13 -11.77
CA PRO A 179 7.91 1.35 -12.04
C PRO A 179 7.14 2.63 -11.68
N ALA A 180 5.86 2.72 -12.05
CA ALA A 180 5.03 3.89 -11.77
C ALA A 180 4.75 4.04 -10.26
N VAL A 181 4.50 2.93 -9.57
CA VAL A 181 4.21 2.93 -8.13
C VAL A 181 5.46 3.26 -7.30
N ALA A 182 6.63 2.74 -7.69
CA ALA A 182 7.89 3.01 -7.00
C ALA A 182 8.39 4.46 -7.16
N GLN A 183 7.82 5.24 -8.08
CA GLN A 183 8.05 6.69 -8.18
C GLN A 183 7.24 7.49 -7.16
N GLY A 184 6.26 6.87 -6.49
CA GLY A 184 5.51 7.48 -5.40
C GLY A 184 6.42 7.79 -4.21
N MET A 185 6.21 8.95 -3.59
CA MET A 185 6.94 9.36 -2.39
C MET A 185 6.77 8.33 -1.28
N ASP A 186 7.90 7.89 -0.70
CA ASP A 186 7.98 6.96 0.43
C ASP A 186 7.29 5.61 0.20
N VAL A 187 7.14 5.17 -1.05
CA VAL A 187 6.52 3.88 -1.37
C VAL A 187 7.57 2.82 -1.65
N ARG A 188 7.47 1.69 -0.96
CA ARG A 188 8.16 0.45 -1.33
C ARG A 188 7.18 -0.52 -1.95
N VAL A 189 7.61 -1.19 -3.02
CA VAL A 189 6.87 -2.25 -3.68
C VAL A 189 7.51 -3.62 -3.50
N ALA A 190 6.70 -4.67 -3.48
CA ALA A 190 7.16 -6.06 -3.50
C ALA A 190 6.26 -6.88 -4.43
N LEU A 191 6.82 -7.86 -5.15
CA LEU A 191 6.07 -8.77 -6.00
C LEU A 191 6.17 -10.19 -5.42
N GLU A 192 5.06 -10.70 -4.89
CA GLU A 192 5.00 -12.01 -4.23
C GLU A 192 3.71 -12.73 -4.62
N ASP A 193 3.80 -14.02 -4.92
CA ASP A 193 2.66 -14.86 -5.34
C ASP A 193 1.82 -14.25 -6.48
N GLY A 194 2.47 -13.54 -7.40
CA GLY A 194 1.81 -12.88 -8.53
C GLY A 194 1.05 -11.59 -8.16
N ARG A 195 1.16 -11.11 -6.93
CA ARG A 195 0.58 -9.84 -6.46
C ARG A 195 1.67 -8.80 -6.29
N LEU A 196 1.47 -7.61 -6.83
CA LEU A 196 2.31 -6.46 -6.50
C LEU A 196 1.70 -5.78 -5.29
N THR A 197 2.46 -5.61 -4.23
CA THR A 197 2.04 -4.94 -3.01
C THR A 197 2.79 -3.63 -2.86
N ALA A 198 2.15 -2.64 -2.25
CA ALA A 198 2.77 -1.36 -1.93
C ALA A 198 2.47 -0.98 -0.47
N THR A 199 3.49 -0.46 0.19
CA THR A 199 3.45 0.05 1.56
C THR A 199 4.37 1.26 1.68
N LEU A 200 4.30 1.96 2.82
CA LEU A 200 5.21 3.05 3.13
C LEU A 200 6.59 2.52 3.55
N THR A 201 7.63 3.30 3.32
CA THR A 201 9.01 3.03 3.70
C THR A 201 9.70 4.30 4.17
N GLY A 202 10.65 4.18 5.10
CA GLY A 202 11.39 5.31 5.67
C GLY A 202 11.11 5.51 7.15
N ASP A 203 11.94 6.33 7.79
CA ASP A 203 11.91 6.55 9.24
C ASP A 203 10.64 7.30 9.70
N ASP A 204 10.04 8.10 8.80
CA ASP A 204 8.78 8.82 9.05
C ASP A 204 7.55 7.90 9.08
N TRP A 205 7.71 6.61 8.74
CA TRP A 205 6.62 5.65 8.59
C TRP A 205 6.84 4.36 9.40
N PRO A 206 6.99 4.44 10.73
CA PRO A 206 7.21 3.26 11.55
C PRO A 206 6.01 2.31 11.49
N GLU A 207 6.26 1.02 11.27
CA GLU A 207 5.26 -0.03 11.50
C GLU A 207 5.21 -0.35 13.00
N THR A 208 4.02 -0.57 13.57
CA THR A 208 3.79 -0.78 15.02
C THR A 208 4.61 -1.91 15.65
N ALA A 209 5.25 -2.79 14.86
CA ALA A 209 6.21 -3.76 15.36
C ALA A 209 7.38 -3.10 16.11
N ALA A 210 7.80 -1.89 15.74
CA ALA A 210 8.93 -1.19 16.34
C ALA A 210 8.64 -0.53 17.70
N VAL A 211 7.39 -0.17 17.98
CA VAL A 211 7.05 0.62 19.19
C VAL A 211 6.93 -0.26 20.45
N SER A 212 6.68 -1.57 20.28
CA SER A 212 6.63 -2.52 21.41
C SER A 212 8.01 -2.94 21.94
N ALA A 213 9.06 -2.83 21.13
CA ALA A 213 10.41 -3.29 21.49
C ALA A 213 11.25 -2.25 22.23
N ALA A 214 10.87 -0.97 22.20
CA ALA A 214 11.65 0.12 22.79
C ALA A 214 11.39 0.34 24.31
N TRP A 215 10.34 -0.27 24.88
CA TRP A 215 9.94 -0.06 26.28
C TRP A 215 10.22 -1.25 27.21
N HIS A 216 11.03 -2.21 26.80
CA HIS A 216 11.53 -3.27 27.67
C HIS A 216 13.05 -3.26 27.77
N HIS A 217 13.59 -2.27 28.47
CA HIS A 217 14.86 -2.46 29.16
C HIS A 217 14.74 -2.05 30.65
N PRO A 218 15.34 -2.88 31.54
CA PRO A 218 15.04 -2.95 32.98
C PRO A 218 15.59 -1.78 33.81
#